data_AF-A0AAD5UHW1-F1
#
_entry.id   AF-A0AAD5UHW1-F1
#
_cell.length_a   1.000
_cell.length_b   1.000
_cell.length_c   1.000
_cell.angle_alpha   90.00
_cell.angle_beta   90.00
_cell.angle_gamma   90.00
#
_symmetry.space_group_name_H-M   'P 1'
#
loop_
_entity.id
_entity.type
_entity.pdbx_description
1 polymer ?
#
loop_
_entity_poly.entity_id
_entity_poly.type
_entity_poly.pdbx_seq_one_letter_code
_entity_poly.pdbx_strand_id
1 'polypeptide(L)'
;MAEDYIFIVSPPLEEAHSEPCLSWQPDEVLIQFPNLEKDPKVNLLNSALQLFTNLPFINNELPYNSEEKYVKLFTNILHSGSINLGATKSLPNLNDDDTAQLQRILKQNLEIEQVSHALDVIFESIILKTRFGQRFDLQPQYHQSPYIQIDLRELSHANTTLMSLLNNAFGTPVLFFGGQLLPKPLFTLPKLKKLPCFLLVSFNRHGKELNTTSVEFPIEIDVKQFLDPDLISTFKKSKGSPSAYQLHSFITQKDGEYMTYTRLRASRQWYKIIDSDIEHDVDMGHFINSAGVTVLLYRLKDAQ
;
A
#
# COMPACT_ATOMS: atom_id res chain seq x y z
N MET A 1 -35.19 -1.63 -25.12
CA MET A 1 -34.96 -0.32 -24.48
C MET A 1 -33.97 -0.57 -23.35
N ALA A 2 -32.76 -0.01 -23.45
CA ALA A 2 -31.76 -0.14 -22.40
C ALA A 2 -32.05 0.94 -21.34
N GLU A 3 -32.25 0.54 -20.10
CA GLU A 3 -32.36 1.47 -18.98
C GLU A 3 -30.96 1.98 -18.65
N ASP A 4 -30.73 3.27 -18.88
CA ASP A 4 -29.55 3.96 -18.38
C ASP A 4 -29.66 4.07 -16.87
N TYR A 5 -28.88 3.26 -16.15
CA TYR A 5 -28.77 3.39 -14.70
C TYR A 5 -27.85 4.56 -14.36
N ILE A 6 -28.43 5.58 -13.74
CA ILE A 6 -27.71 6.66 -13.08
C ILE A 6 -26.99 6.04 -11.88
N PHE A 7 -25.65 6.01 -11.92
CA PHE A 7 -24.85 5.81 -10.72
C PHE A 7 -25.10 7.02 -9.82
N ILE A 8 -25.93 6.85 -8.79
CA ILE A 8 -25.96 7.80 -7.69
C ILE A 8 -24.66 7.57 -6.93
N VAL A 9 -23.62 8.33 -7.30
CA VAL A 9 -22.46 8.53 -6.45
C VAL A 9 -22.99 9.24 -5.22
N SER A 10 -23.25 8.50 -4.15
CA SER A 10 -23.48 9.13 -2.85
C SER A 10 -22.20 9.88 -2.54
N PRO A 11 -22.23 11.23 -2.46
CA PRO A 11 -21.08 11.94 -1.90
C PRO A 11 -20.82 11.33 -0.52
N PRO A 12 -19.55 11.19 -0.10
CA PRO A 12 -19.25 10.76 1.25
C PRO A 12 -20.12 11.61 2.19
N LEU A 13 -20.85 10.94 3.08
CA LEU A 13 -21.64 11.61 4.12
C LEU A 13 -20.72 12.67 4.72
N GLU A 14 -21.18 13.92 4.80
CA GLU A 14 -20.48 14.98 5.52
C GLU A 14 -20.42 14.56 7.00
N GLU A 15 -19.48 13.67 7.32
CA GLU A 15 -19.30 13.15 8.66
C GLU A 15 -18.76 14.29 9.51
N ALA A 16 -19.30 14.41 10.73
CA ALA A 16 -19.08 15.49 11.70
C ALA A 16 -17.62 15.67 12.18
N HIS A 17 -16.66 14.98 11.55
CA HIS A 17 -15.22 15.00 11.85
C HIS A 17 -14.36 15.19 10.61
N SER A 18 -14.95 15.57 9.49
CA SER A 18 -14.27 15.60 8.22
C SER A 18 -13.55 16.94 8.05
N GLU A 19 -12.37 17.06 8.69
CA GLU A 19 -11.47 18.22 8.57
C GLU A 19 -11.40 18.71 7.11
N PRO A 20 -11.33 20.04 6.89
CA PRO A 20 -11.36 20.60 5.55
C PRO A 20 -10.17 20.11 4.73
N CYS A 21 -10.46 19.47 3.61
CA CYS A 21 -9.47 19.04 2.64
C CYS A 21 -9.33 20.13 1.57
N LEU A 22 -8.10 20.51 1.27
CA LEU A 22 -7.82 21.30 0.07
C LEU A 22 -7.54 20.31 -1.05
N SER A 23 -8.15 20.46 -2.21
CA SER A 23 -7.74 19.68 -3.38
C SER A 23 -6.59 20.41 -4.05
N TRP A 24 -5.42 19.78 -4.10
CA TRP A 24 -4.31 20.26 -4.94
C TRP A 24 -3.90 19.18 -5.94
N GLN A 25 -3.74 19.58 -7.19
CA GLN A 25 -3.21 18.74 -8.27
C GLN A 25 -1.81 19.24 -8.61
N PRO A 26 -0.79 18.94 -7.78
CA PRO A 26 0.57 19.26 -8.15
C PRO A 26 1.01 18.33 -9.27
N ASP A 27 2.06 18.74 -9.98
CA ASP A 27 2.82 17.80 -10.80
C ASP A 27 3.17 16.58 -9.94
N GLU A 28 3.12 15.38 -10.51
CA GLU A 28 3.38 14.17 -9.74
C GLU A 28 4.85 14.14 -9.31
N VAL A 29 5.10 14.27 -8.01
CA VAL A 29 6.45 14.37 -7.43
C VAL A 29 6.77 13.17 -6.58
N LEU A 30 7.93 12.57 -6.82
CA LEU A 30 8.53 11.65 -5.87
C LEU A 30 9.12 12.42 -4.70
N ILE A 31 8.62 12.13 -3.51
CA ILE A 31 9.13 12.68 -2.26
C ILE A 31 10.36 11.87 -1.86
N GLN A 32 11.36 12.50 -1.26
CA GLN A 32 12.55 11.83 -0.73
C GLN A 32 12.47 11.81 0.79
N PHE A 33 12.90 10.73 1.45
CA PHE A 33 12.98 10.75 2.91
C PHE A 33 14.44 10.51 3.30
N PRO A 34 15.17 11.52 3.80
CA PRO A 34 16.57 11.34 4.15
C PRO A 34 16.75 10.39 5.34
N ASN A 35 17.86 9.67 5.30
CA ASN A 35 18.33 8.81 6.39
C ASN A 35 19.81 9.14 6.69
N LEU A 36 20.03 10.34 7.20
CA LEU A 36 21.38 10.91 7.38
C LEU A 36 22.25 10.07 8.31
N GLU A 37 21.65 9.42 9.31
CA GLU A 37 22.33 8.58 10.29
C GLU A 37 22.50 7.12 9.81
N LYS A 38 21.98 6.77 8.62
CA LYS A 38 21.94 5.39 8.09
C LYS A 38 21.31 4.40 9.08
N ASP A 39 20.27 4.84 9.77
CA ASP A 39 19.54 4.01 10.72
C ASP A 39 18.62 3.04 9.95
N PRO A 40 18.75 1.71 10.13
CA PRO A 40 17.89 0.73 9.47
C PRO A 40 16.40 0.91 9.82
N LYS A 41 16.07 1.40 11.02
CA LYS A 41 14.67 1.68 11.40
C LYS A 41 14.09 2.86 10.64
N VAL A 42 14.90 3.87 10.39
CA VAL A 42 14.51 5.03 9.57
C VAL A 42 14.35 4.59 8.11
N ASN A 43 15.26 3.77 7.58
CA ASN A 43 15.13 3.22 6.23
C ASN A 43 13.85 2.40 6.03
N LEU A 44 13.50 1.55 7.01
CA LEU A 44 12.24 0.80 7.01
C LEU A 44 11.03 1.75 7.02
N LEU A 45 11.03 2.74 7.91
CA LEU A 45 9.94 3.71 8.04
C LEU A 45 9.77 4.55 6.76
N ASN A 46 10.88 5.01 6.18
CA ASN A 46 10.90 5.75 4.93
C ASN A 46 10.28 4.91 3.81
N SER A 47 10.70 3.65 3.69
CA SER A 47 10.14 2.73 2.70
C SER A 47 8.63 2.55 2.87
N ALA A 48 8.15 2.43 4.12
CA ALA A 48 6.73 2.32 4.44
C ALA A 48 5.94 3.60 4.11
N LEU A 49 6.45 4.78 4.45
CA LEU A 49 5.82 6.07 4.11
C LEU A 49 5.71 6.25 2.59
N GLN A 50 6.74 5.83 1.84
CA GLN A 50 6.76 5.94 0.36
C GLN A 50 5.66 5.14 -0.35
N LEU A 51 5.07 4.14 0.32
CA LEU A 51 3.90 3.44 -0.24
C LEU A 51 2.71 4.38 -0.46
N PHE A 52 2.59 5.42 0.37
CA PHE A 52 1.42 6.27 0.43
C PHE A 52 1.60 7.60 -0.31
N THR A 53 2.83 8.12 -0.39
CA THR A 53 3.12 9.48 -0.90
C THR A 53 2.63 9.74 -2.33
N ASN A 54 2.53 8.71 -3.18
CA ASN A 54 2.20 8.84 -4.59
C ASN A 54 0.82 8.26 -4.96
N LEU A 55 0.00 7.93 -3.97
CA LEU A 55 -1.30 7.35 -4.23
C LEU A 55 -2.26 8.36 -4.88
N PRO A 56 -3.12 7.91 -5.80
CA PRO A 56 -4.24 8.73 -6.26
C PRO A 56 -5.12 9.17 -5.10
N PHE A 57 -5.75 10.33 -5.25
CA PHE A 57 -6.67 10.93 -4.28
C PHE A 57 -6.07 11.43 -2.97
N ILE A 58 -4.83 11.07 -2.63
CA ILE A 58 -4.23 11.46 -1.34
C ILE A 58 -4.24 12.97 -1.13
N ASN A 59 -3.91 13.75 -2.17
CA ASN A 59 -3.92 15.21 -2.12
C ASN A 59 -5.34 15.83 -2.07
N ASN A 60 -6.39 15.04 -2.28
CA ASN A 60 -7.77 15.53 -2.23
C ASN A 60 -8.45 15.14 -0.91
N GLU A 61 -7.92 14.16 -0.20
CA GLU A 61 -8.55 13.51 0.94
C GLU A 61 -7.76 13.65 2.24
N LEU A 62 -6.57 14.25 2.17
CA LEU A 62 -5.85 14.69 3.34
C LEU A 62 -6.31 16.08 3.78
N PRO A 63 -6.44 16.30 5.10
CA PRO A 63 -6.84 17.59 5.65
C PRO A 63 -5.72 18.62 5.46
N TYR A 64 -6.10 19.84 5.08
CA TYR A 64 -5.16 20.93 4.83
C TYR A 64 -4.43 21.38 6.11
N ASN A 65 -5.13 21.36 7.25
CA ASN A 65 -4.58 21.76 8.55
C ASN A 65 -5.20 20.90 9.65
N SER A 66 -4.65 19.70 9.83
CA SER A 66 -5.12 18.78 10.86
C SER A 66 -4.73 19.22 12.26
N GLU A 67 -5.59 18.95 13.25
CA GLU A 67 -5.22 19.06 14.67
C GLU A 67 -4.34 17.88 15.10
N GLU A 68 -4.43 16.75 14.39
CA GLU A 68 -3.61 15.56 14.63
C GLU A 68 -2.17 15.79 14.16
N LYS A 69 -1.23 15.78 15.11
CA LYS A 69 0.17 16.15 14.85
C LYS A 69 0.82 15.37 13.70
N TYR A 70 0.60 14.05 13.65
CA TYR A 70 1.19 13.19 12.61
C TYR A 70 0.59 13.46 11.24
N VAL A 71 -0.73 13.62 11.17
CA VAL A 71 -1.44 13.95 9.94
C VAL A 71 -0.96 15.30 9.41
N LYS A 72 -0.86 16.30 10.28
CA LYS A 72 -0.36 17.63 9.91
C LYS A 72 1.05 17.59 9.33
N LEU A 73 1.99 16.90 10.01
CA LEU A 73 3.37 16.77 9.52
C LEU A 73 3.42 16.03 8.17
N PHE A 74 2.67 14.93 8.05
CA PHE A 74 2.62 14.17 6.80
C PHE A 74 2.06 15.01 5.64
N THR A 75 0.93 15.73 5.85
CA THR A 75 0.38 16.62 4.84
C THR A 75 1.35 17.75 4.46
N ASN A 76 2.04 18.35 5.43
CA ASN A 76 3.03 19.40 5.17
C ASN A 76 4.18 18.89 4.30
N ILE A 77 4.65 17.66 4.52
CA ILE A 77 5.69 17.01 3.71
C ILE A 77 5.19 16.84 2.27
N LEU A 78 3.98 16.30 2.07
CA LEU A 78 3.41 16.15 0.72
C LEU A 78 3.25 17.49 0.00
N HIS A 79 2.78 18.51 0.72
CA HIS A 79 2.57 19.85 0.17
C HIS A 79 3.92 20.52 -0.18
N SER A 80 4.91 20.44 0.69
CA SER A 80 6.23 21.04 0.45
C SER A 80 6.94 20.40 -0.74
N GLY A 81 6.87 19.07 -0.87
CA GLY A 81 7.41 18.35 -2.04
C GLY A 81 6.75 18.79 -3.35
N SER A 82 5.45 19.08 -3.29
CA SER A 82 4.65 19.51 -4.44
C SER A 82 4.97 20.94 -4.92
N ILE A 83 5.23 21.88 -4.01
CA ILE A 83 5.48 23.30 -4.37
C ILE A 83 6.88 23.51 -4.96
N ASN A 84 7.89 22.85 -4.40
CA ASN A 84 9.30 23.16 -4.68
C ASN A 84 9.76 22.80 -6.11
N LEU A 85 9.03 21.94 -6.83
CA LEU A 85 9.34 21.61 -8.24
C LEU A 85 8.87 22.66 -9.25
N GLY A 86 7.88 23.49 -8.89
CA GLY A 86 7.43 24.59 -9.76
C GLY A 86 8.48 25.72 -9.87
N ALA A 87 9.41 25.82 -8.91
CA ALA A 87 10.38 26.91 -8.82
C ALA A 87 11.81 26.52 -9.23
N THR A 88 12.20 25.25 -9.10
CA THR A 88 13.58 24.80 -9.36
C THR A 88 13.61 23.42 -10.00
N LYS A 89 14.38 23.23 -11.09
CA LYS A 89 14.63 21.92 -11.71
C LYS A 89 15.47 20.96 -10.84
N SER A 90 15.81 21.36 -9.63
CA SER A 90 16.42 20.52 -8.60
C SER A 90 15.33 19.90 -7.72
N LEU A 91 15.53 18.65 -7.32
CA LEU A 91 14.64 17.95 -6.39
C LEU A 91 14.34 18.84 -5.16
N PRO A 92 13.08 18.87 -4.68
CA PRO A 92 12.72 19.59 -3.46
C PRO A 92 13.64 19.18 -2.31
N ASN A 93 14.45 20.10 -1.80
CA ASN A 93 14.83 20.00 -0.39
C ASN A 93 13.52 20.19 0.37
N LEU A 94 13.01 19.09 0.94
CA LEU A 94 11.84 19.13 1.80
C LEU A 94 12.12 20.08 2.98
N ASN A 95 11.07 20.46 3.71
CA ASN A 95 11.28 21.00 5.03
C ASN A 95 11.93 19.89 5.88
N ASP A 96 13.26 19.86 5.91
CA ASP A 96 14.06 18.84 6.60
C ASP A 96 13.61 18.70 8.07
N ASP A 97 13.08 19.79 8.65
CA ASP A 97 12.55 19.82 10.01
C ASP A 97 11.27 18.98 10.16
N ASP A 98 10.28 19.11 9.26
CA ASP A 98 9.03 18.34 9.33
C ASP A 98 9.29 16.84 9.09
N THR A 99 10.14 16.51 8.13
CA THR A 99 10.51 15.11 7.84
C THR A 99 11.26 14.49 9.02
N ALA A 100 12.29 15.17 9.53
CA ALA A 100 13.05 14.68 10.67
C ALA A 100 12.16 14.59 11.94
N GLN A 101 11.23 15.53 12.12
CA GLN A 101 10.28 15.51 13.22
C GLN A 101 9.31 14.32 13.11
N LEU A 102 8.73 14.07 11.93
CA LEU A 102 7.83 12.93 11.70
C LEU A 102 8.56 11.61 11.97
N GLN A 103 9.74 11.42 11.37
CA GLN A 103 10.57 10.22 11.57
C GLN A 103 10.92 10.01 13.05
N ARG A 104 11.32 11.07 13.75
CA ARG A 104 11.68 11.01 15.18
C ARG A 104 10.50 10.56 16.03
N ILE A 105 9.32 11.14 15.83
CA ILE A 105 8.16 10.82 16.66
C ILE A 105 7.66 9.40 16.35
N LEU A 106 7.57 9.02 15.07
CA LEU A 106 7.16 7.66 14.68
C LEU A 106 8.14 6.60 15.20
N LYS A 107 9.46 6.87 15.14
CA LYS A 107 10.49 5.99 15.70
C LYS A 107 10.43 5.88 17.23
N GLN A 108 10.18 6.97 17.94
CA GLN A 108 10.15 6.99 19.41
C GLN A 108 8.99 6.20 20.01
N ASN A 109 7.88 6.12 19.29
CA ASN A 109 6.69 5.43 19.78
C ASN A 109 6.78 3.90 19.68
N LEU A 110 7.86 3.33 19.12
CA LEU A 110 7.85 1.94 18.68
C LEU A 110 9.20 1.21 18.69
N GLU A 111 9.10 -0.07 19.03
CA GLU A 111 10.03 -1.10 18.58
C GLU A 111 9.69 -1.49 17.13
N ILE A 112 10.01 -0.60 16.18
CA ILE A 112 9.91 -0.93 14.75
C ILE A 112 11.00 -1.96 14.43
N GLU A 113 10.60 -3.22 14.37
CA GLU A 113 11.45 -4.33 13.97
C GLU A 113 11.08 -4.87 12.58
N GLN A 114 9.83 -4.64 12.15
CA GLN A 114 9.25 -5.22 10.96
C GLN A 114 8.35 -4.23 10.23
N VAL A 115 8.13 -4.47 8.94
CA VAL A 115 7.32 -3.59 8.09
C VAL A 115 5.86 -3.55 8.55
N SER A 116 5.29 -4.65 9.06
CA SER A 116 3.93 -4.65 9.62
C SER A 116 3.77 -3.63 10.76
N HIS A 117 4.73 -3.55 11.69
CA HIS A 117 4.69 -2.58 12.79
C HIS A 117 4.73 -1.14 12.27
N ALA A 118 5.54 -0.87 11.24
CA ALA A 118 5.57 0.45 10.61
C ALA A 118 4.25 0.78 9.91
N LEU A 119 3.65 -0.19 9.20
CA LEU A 119 2.34 -0.04 8.58
C LEU A 119 1.26 0.26 9.62
N ASP A 120 1.19 -0.53 10.70
CA ASP A 120 0.17 -0.36 11.74
C ASP A 120 0.20 1.07 12.29
N VAL A 121 1.39 1.61 12.55
CA VAL A 121 1.51 2.97 13.09
C VAL A 121 1.19 4.04 12.07
N ILE A 122 1.63 3.88 10.82
CA ILE A 122 1.25 4.82 9.77
C ILE A 122 -0.27 4.81 9.61
N PHE A 123 -0.92 3.65 9.68
CA PHE A 123 -2.37 3.55 9.63
C PHE A 123 -3.05 4.22 10.82
N GLU A 124 -2.69 3.85 12.05
CA GLU A 124 -3.31 4.36 13.27
C GLU A 124 -3.07 5.86 13.49
N SER A 125 -1.88 6.34 13.15
CA SER A 125 -1.46 7.72 13.44
C SER A 125 -1.79 8.70 12.31
N ILE A 126 -1.85 8.23 11.06
CA ILE A 126 -1.99 9.08 9.88
C ILE A 126 -3.21 8.67 9.07
N ILE A 127 -3.19 7.49 8.45
CA ILE A 127 -4.11 7.17 7.35
C ILE A 127 -5.56 7.03 7.84
N LEU A 128 -5.80 6.25 8.91
CA LEU A 128 -7.14 6.01 9.45
C LEU A 128 -7.75 7.25 10.16
N LYS A 129 -6.96 8.29 10.39
CA LYS A 129 -7.42 9.58 10.94
C LYS A 129 -7.96 10.53 9.88
N THR A 130 -7.93 10.14 8.60
CA THR A 130 -8.29 10.98 7.47
C THR A 130 -9.38 10.34 6.61
N ARG A 131 -10.01 11.13 5.74
CA ARG A 131 -10.96 10.61 4.74
C ARG A 131 -10.30 9.56 3.84
N PHE A 132 -9.02 9.74 3.56
CA PHE A 132 -8.20 8.82 2.76
C PHE A 132 -8.14 7.40 3.34
N GLY A 133 -8.22 7.25 4.67
CA GLY A 133 -8.22 5.93 5.32
C GLY A 133 -9.37 5.01 4.88
N GLN A 134 -10.52 5.57 4.52
CA GLN A 134 -11.68 4.81 4.04
C GLN A 134 -11.40 4.05 2.74
N ARG A 135 -10.36 4.45 1.99
CA ARG A 135 -9.92 3.82 0.74
C ARG A 135 -9.26 2.44 0.96
N PHE A 136 -8.82 2.14 2.18
CA PHE A 136 -8.21 0.86 2.57
C PHE A 136 -9.17 -0.08 3.32
N ASP A 137 -10.43 0.34 3.49
CA ASP A 137 -11.42 -0.40 4.26
C ASP A 137 -11.71 -1.77 3.61
N LEU A 138 -11.11 -2.82 4.19
CA LEU A 138 -11.30 -4.21 3.82
C LEU A 138 -12.61 -4.80 4.35
N GLN A 139 -13.33 -4.09 5.23
CA GLN A 139 -14.43 -4.58 6.07
C GLN A 139 -14.31 -6.05 6.44
N PRO A 140 -13.86 -6.33 7.66
CA PRO A 140 -14.73 -7.20 8.42
C PRO A 140 -14.70 -6.87 9.91
N GLN A 141 -15.78 -7.26 10.57
CA GLN A 141 -15.97 -7.32 12.01
C GLN A 141 -14.91 -8.20 12.74
N TYR A 142 -13.81 -8.59 12.07
CA TYR A 142 -12.82 -9.60 12.44
C TYR A 142 -11.36 -9.28 12.05
N HIS A 143 -11.05 -8.17 11.36
CA HIS A 143 -9.65 -7.79 11.10
C HIS A 143 -9.25 -6.56 11.90
N GLN A 144 -8.11 -6.69 12.58
CA GLN A 144 -7.49 -5.60 13.33
C GLN A 144 -6.72 -4.64 12.41
N SER A 145 -6.30 -5.12 11.23
CA SER A 145 -5.44 -4.35 10.31
C SER A 145 -6.13 -4.05 8.98
N PRO A 146 -5.88 -2.88 8.36
CA PRO A 146 -6.44 -2.47 7.07
C PRO A 146 -5.71 -3.10 5.87
N TYR A 147 -5.04 -4.22 6.08
CA TYR A 147 -4.28 -4.94 5.07
C TYR A 147 -4.33 -6.45 5.30
N ILE A 148 -4.08 -7.22 4.24
CA ILE A 148 -4.02 -8.68 4.32
C ILE A 148 -2.62 -9.08 4.75
N GLN A 149 -2.49 -9.74 5.90
CA GLN A 149 -1.23 -10.31 6.35
C GLN A 149 -1.13 -11.78 5.93
N ILE A 150 -0.06 -12.14 5.23
CA ILE A 150 0.25 -13.51 4.79
C ILE A 150 1.51 -13.97 5.50
N ASP A 151 1.42 -15.11 6.18
CA ASP A 151 2.55 -15.71 6.86
C ASP A 151 3.39 -16.58 5.92
N LEU A 152 4.68 -16.27 5.78
CA LEU A 152 5.61 -17.03 4.97
C LEU A 152 6.56 -17.90 5.80
N ARG A 153 6.50 -17.84 7.14
CA ARG A 153 7.47 -18.50 8.04
C ARG A 153 7.65 -19.99 7.76
N GLU A 154 6.59 -20.69 7.35
CA GLU A 154 6.60 -22.13 7.07
C GLU A 154 7.03 -22.50 5.63
N LEU A 155 7.23 -21.52 4.75
CA LEU A 155 7.48 -21.73 3.31
C LEU A 155 8.95 -21.56 2.90
N SER A 156 9.88 -21.65 3.85
CA SER A 156 11.30 -21.30 3.64
C SER A 156 11.91 -21.93 2.38
N HIS A 157 12.62 -21.10 1.60
CA HIS A 157 13.32 -21.48 0.36
C HIS A 157 12.43 -21.99 -0.80
N ALA A 158 11.12 -21.80 -0.72
CA ALA A 158 10.22 -22.18 -1.79
C ALA A 158 10.01 -21.04 -2.82
N ASN A 159 9.56 -21.38 -4.02
CA ASN A 159 9.01 -20.44 -4.99
C ASN A 159 7.49 -20.55 -4.98
N THR A 160 6.79 -19.44 -4.77
CA THR A 160 5.33 -19.39 -4.70
C THR A 160 4.79 -18.23 -5.52
N THR A 161 3.48 -18.20 -5.72
CA THR A 161 2.79 -17.07 -6.36
C THR A 161 1.91 -16.35 -5.35
N LEU A 162 1.71 -15.04 -5.53
CA LEU A 162 0.75 -14.28 -4.74
C LEU A 162 -0.65 -14.90 -4.78
N MET A 163 -1.10 -15.38 -5.93
CA MET A 163 -2.43 -15.99 -6.07
C MET A 163 -2.55 -17.29 -5.28
N SER A 164 -1.51 -18.13 -5.25
CA SER A 164 -1.46 -19.32 -4.40
C SER A 164 -1.55 -18.95 -2.92
N LEU A 165 -0.84 -17.91 -2.50
CA LEU A 165 -0.84 -17.44 -1.11
C LEU A 165 -2.20 -16.85 -0.70
N LEU A 166 -2.80 -16.02 -1.56
CA LEU A 166 -4.14 -15.47 -1.33
C LEU A 166 -5.20 -16.57 -1.31
N ASN A 167 -5.17 -17.52 -2.25
CA ASN A 167 -6.06 -18.68 -2.24
C ASN A 167 -5.98 -19.43 -0.91
N ASN A 168 -4.77 -19.72 -0.42
CA ASN A 168 -4.57 -20.35 0.87
C ASN A 168 -5.17 -19.51 2.01
N ALA A 169 -4.89 -18.19 2.02
CA ALA A 169 -5.39 -17.26 3.02
C ALA A 169 -6.92 -17.20 3.07
N PHE A 170 -7.61 -17.24 1.93
CA PHE A 170 -9.08 -17.29 1.83
C PHE A 170 -9.67 -18.72 1.89
N GLY A 171 -8.91 -19.70 2.39
CA GLY A 171 -9.37 -21.07 2.64
C GLY A 171 -9.60 -21.92 1.39
N THR A 172 -9.10 -21.50 0.23
CA THR A 172 -9.13 -22.28 -1.00
C THR A 172 -7.91 -23.20 -1.02
N PRO A 173 -8.07 -24.53 -1.07
CA PRO A 173 -6.93 -25.44 -1.07
C PRO A 173 -6.09 -25.25 -2.34
N VAL A 174 -4.77 -25.11 -2.17
CA VAL A 174 -3.83 -24.93 -3.28
C VAL A 174 -2.78 -26.03 -3.26
N LEU A 175 -2.59 -26.66 -4.42
CA LEU A 175 -1.46 -27.54 -4.66
C LEU A 175 -0.22 -26.69 -4.96
N PHE A 176 0.83 -26.89 -4.19
CA PHE A 176 2.13 -26.27 -4.41
C PHE A 176 2.89 -26.97 -5.54
N PHE A 177 3.83 -26.28 -6.20
CA PHE A 177 4.72 -26.91 -7.17
C PHE A 177 5.47 -28.06 -6.50
N GLY A 178 5.32 -29.28 -7.04
CA GLY A 178 5.82 -30.52 -6.41
C GLY A 178 4.77 -31.37 -5.69
N GLY A 179 3.49 -30.99 -5.74
CA GLY A 179 2.37 -31.83 -5.28
C GLY A 179 2.12 -31.82 -3.77
N GLN A 180 2.88 -31.03 -3.01
CA GLN A 180 2.62 -30.81 -1.59
C GLN A 180 1.51 -29.75 -1.41
N LEU A 181 0.62 -29.94 -0.44
CA LEU A 181 -0.37 -28.93 -0.08
C LEU A 181 0.33 -27.84 0.74
N LEU A 182 -0.03 -26.57 0.48
CA LEU A 182 0.37 -25.50 1.40
C LEU A 182 -0.16 -25.82 2.81
N PRO A 183 0.60 -25.50 3.86
CA PRO A 183 0.09 -25.56 5.22
C PRO A 183 -1.20 -24.76 5.30
N LYS A 184 -2.25 -25.35 5.88
CA LYS A 184 -3.50 -24.62 6.11
C LYS A 184 -3.19 -23.43 7.01
N PRO A 185 -3.65 -22.22 6.69
CA PRO A 185 -3.43 -21.09 7.56
C PRO A 185 -4.12 -21.34 8.90
N LEU A 186 -3.55 -20.82 9.98
CA LEU A 186 -4.16 -20.84 11.32
C LEU A 186 -5.57 -20.22 11.30
N PHE A 187 -5.77 -19.22 10.45
CA PHE A 187 -7.05 -18.56 10.24
C PHE A 187 -7.30 -18.34 8.76
N THR A 188 -8.50 -18.69 8.29
CA THR A 188 -8.94 -18.35 6.94
C THR A 188 -9.62 -17.00 6.94
N LEU A 189 -9.23 -16.14 6.01
CA LEU A 189 -9.86 -14.84 5.79
C LEU A 189 -11.30 -15.05 5.28
N PRO A 190 -12.27 -14.27 5.80
CA PRO A 190 -13.62 -14.25 5.25
C PRO A 190 -13.61 -13.69 3.83
N LYS A 191 -14.62 -14.02 3.03
CA LYS A 191 -14.80 -13.40 1.70
C LYS A 191 -15.00 -11.89 1.84
N LEU A 192 -14.48 -11.14 0.86
CA LEU A 192 -14.55 -9.68 0.81
C LEU A 192 -15.97 -9.22 0.49
N LYS A 193 -16.58 -8.49 1.43
CA LYS A 193 -17.92 -7.89 1.26
C LYS A 193 -17.89 -6.54 0.52
N LYS A 194 -16.70 -5.95 0.42
CA LYS A 194 -16.43 -4.68 -0.24
C LYS A 194 -15.07 -4.75 -0.92
N LEU A 195 -14.89 -4.01 -2.01
CA LEU A 195 -13.61 -3.79 -2.65
C LEU A 195 -12.97 -2.51 -2.09
N PRO A 196 -11.82 -2.59 -1.39
CA PRO A 196 -11.10 -1.37 -1.04
C PRO A 196 -10.54 -0.74 -2.32
N CYS A 197 -10.41 0.59 -2.36
CA CYS A 197 -9.73 1.26 -3.48
C CYS A 197 -8.25 0.84 -3.55
N PHE A 198 -7.65 0.58 -2.38
CA PHE A 198 -6.28 0.12 -2.24
C PHE A 198 -6.25 -1.20 -1.48
N LEU A 199 -5.73 -2.24 -2.12
CA LEU A 199 -5.51 -3.55 -1.52
C LEU A 199 -4.04 -3.67 -1.14
N LEU A 200 -3.76 -3.66 0.17
CA LEU A 200 -2.43 -3.86 0.71
C LEU A 200 -2.27 -5.33 1.17
N VAL A 201 -1.16 -5.95 0.79
CA VAL A 201 -0.78 -7.31 1.21
C VAL A 201 0.60 -7.23 1.86
N SER A 202 0.70 -7.66 3.12
CA SER A 202 1.95 -7.69 3.89
C SER A 202 2.39 -9.14 4.10
N PHE A 203 3.67 -9.43 3.91
CA PHE A 203 4.26 -10.74 4.11
C PHE A 203 5.04 -10.79 5.42
N ASN A 204 4.61 -11.63 6.35
CA ASN A 204 5.38 -11.93 7.54
C ASN A 204 6.52 -12.89 7.18
N ARG A 205 7.72 -12.32 7.05
CA ARG A 205 8.97 -13.05 6.79
C ARG A 205 9.82 -13.28 8.03
N HIS A 206 9.39 -12.77 9.19
CA HIS A 206 10.22 -12.79 10.38
C HIS A 206 10.14 -14.14 11.09
N GLY A 207 11.27 -14.85 11.11
CA GLY A 207 11.46 -16.09 11.85
C GLY A 207 12.82 -16.10 12.55
N LYS A 208 13.31 -17.27 12.96
CA LYS A 208 14.68 -17.41 13.50
C LYS A 208 15.76 -16.97 12.49
N GLU A 209 15.46 -17.12 11.21
CA GLU A 209 16.28 -16.68 10.09
C GLU A 209 15.39 -15.91 9.10
N LEU A 210 16.00 -15.04 8.28
CA LEU A 210 15.27 -14.28 7.26
C LEU A 210 14.68 -15.24 6.22
N ASN A 211 13.35 -15.24 6.09
CA ASN A 211 12.68 -16.06 5.10
C ASN A 211 12.94 -15.52 3.68
N THR A 212 13.63 -16.34 2.86
CA THR A 212 14.01 -16.02 1.47
C THR A 212 13.07 -16.63 0.42
N THR A 213 11.84 -17.00 0.81
CA THR A 213 10.84 -17.53 -0.13
C THR A 213 10.59 -16.53 -1.26
N SER A 214 10.78 -16.98 -2.49
CA SER A 214 10.52 -16.17 -3.67
C SER A 214 9.03 -16.12 -3.93
N VAL A 215 8.48 -14.91 -4.02
CA VAL A 215 7.08 -14.68 -4.34
C VAL A 215 7.01 -14.03 -5.71
N GLU A 216 6.39 -14.74 -6.64
CA GLU A 216 6.00 -14.19 -7.94
C GLU A 216 4.66 -13.47 -7.80
N PHE A 217 4.58 -12.23 -8.27
CA PHE A 217 3.36 -11.44 -8.28
C PHE A 217 3.21 -10.69 -9.61
N PRO A 218 2.00 -10.69 -10.18
CA PRO A 218 1.74 -10.03 -11.46
C PRO A 218 1.50 -8.53 -11.28
N ILE A 219 1.68 -7.75 -12.35
CA ILE A 219 1.30 -6.33 -12.37
C ILE A 219 -0.21 -6.15 -12.19
N GLU A 220 -1.02 -7.14 -12.56
CA GLU A 220 -2.48 -7.09 -12.45
C GLU A 220 -3.02 -8.36 -11.81
N ILE A 221 -3.96 -8.20 -10.88
CA ILE A 221 -4.68 -9.31 -10.25
C ILE A 221 -6.18 -9.08 -10.38
N ASP A 222 -6.93 -10.18 -10.45
CA ASP A 222 -8.38 -10.16 -10.32
C ASP A 222 -8.76 -10.88 -9.02
N VAL A 223 -9.39 -10.16 -8.10
CA VAL A 223 -9.77 -10.69 -6.79
C VAL A 223 -11.20 -11.24 -6.75
N LYS A 224 -11.87 -11.39 -7.90
CA LYS A 224 -13.27 -11.84 -8.00
C LYS A 224 -13.58 -13.09 -7.18
N GLN A 225 -12.67 -14.06 -7.18
CA GLN A 225 -12.84 -15.32 -6.45
C GLN A 225 -12.80 -15.17 -4.92
N PHE A 226 -12.29 -14.05 -4.40
CA PHE A 226 -12.23 -13.74 -2.97
C PHE A 226 -13.43 -12.92 -2.50
N LEU A 227 -14.33 -12.53 -3.41
CA LEU A 227 -15.51 -11.75 -3.08
C LEU A 227 -16.65 -12.59 -2.51
N ASP A 228 -17.47 -11.93 -1.71
CA ASP A 228 -18.75 -12.46 -1.27
C ASP A 228 -19.67 -12.69 -2.48
N PRO A 229 -20.40 -13.83 -2.56
CA PRO A 229 -21.33 -14.11 -3.65
C PRO A 229 -22.36 -13.01 -3.91
N ASP A 230 -22.83 -12.32 -2.87
CA ASP A 230 -23.81 -11.25 -3.00
C ASP A 230 -23.20 -10.05 -3.75
N LEU A 231 -21.94 -9.72 -3.46
CA LEU A 231 -21.20 -8.68 -4.17
C LEU A 231 -20.91 -9.08 -5.63
N ILE A 232 -20.61 -10.36 -5.90
CA ILE A 232 -20.43 -10.83 -7.28
C ILE A 232 -21.71 -10.66 -8.10
N SER A 233 -22.88 -10.83 -7.48
CA SER A 233 -24.17 -10.70 -8.16
C SER A 233 -24.43 -9.27 -8.66
N THR A 234 -23.96 -8.25 -7.94
CA THR A 234 -24.12 -6.84 -8.35
C THR A 234 -23.25 -6.51 -9.57
N PHE A 235 -22.08 -7.16 -9.70
CA PHE A 235 -21.15 -6.99 -10.81
C PHE A 235 -21.57 -7.67 -12.12
N LYS A 236 -22.52 -8.62 -12.10
CA LYS A 236 -23.00 -9.27 -13.34
C LYS A 236 -23.62 -8.29 -14.35
N LYS A 237 -23.97 -7.07 -13.91
CA LYS A 237 -24.55 -6.02 -14.74
C LYS A 237 -23.54 -5.02 -15.29
N SER A 238 -22.27 -5.02 -14.84
CA SER A 238 -21.26 -4.08 -15.32
C SER A 238 -20.45 -4.65 -16.50
N LYS A 239 -20.06 -3.79 -17.44
CA LYS A 239 -19.12 -4.15 -18.51
C LYS A 239 -17.70 -3.97 -17.98
N GLY A 240 -17.01 -5.07 -17.65
CA GLY A 240 -15.61 -5.04 -17.20
C GLY A 240 -15.29 -6.10 -16.13
N SER A 241 -14.06 -6.07 -15.61
CA SER A 241 -13.73 -6.76 -14.36
C SER A 241 -13.66 -5.74 -13.23
N PRO A 242 -14.77 -5.48 -12.52
CA PRO A 242 -14.82 -4.46 -11.45
C PRO A 242 -13.99 -4.85 -10.23
N SER A 243 -13.39 -6.04 -10.22
CA SER A 243 -12.50 -6.57 -9.19
C SER A 243 -11.04 -6.65 -9.67
N ALA A 244 -10.71 -5.99 -10.79
CA ALA A 244 -9.36 -5.91 -11.28
C ALA A 244 -8.55 -4.84 -10.55
N TYR A 245 -7.38 -5.25 -10.08
CA TYR A 245 -6.41 -4.41 -9.41
C TYR A 245 -5.12 -4.36 -10.20
N GLN A 246 -4.42 -3.23 -10.09
CA GLN A 246 -3.12 -3.02 -10.71
C GLN A 246 -2.11 -2.62 -9.64
N LEU A 247 -0.96 -3.29 -9.64
CA LEU A 247 0.15 -3.03 -8.73
C LEU A 247 0.55 -1.57 -8.84
N HIS A 248 0.66 -0.89 -7.70
CA HIS A 248 1.00 0.52 -7.63
C HIS A 248 2.37 0.73 -6.97
N SER A 249 2.61 0.07 -5.85
CA SER A 249 3.90 0.10 -5.20
C SER A 249 4.15 -1.20 -4.44
N PHE A 250 5.41 -1.44 -4.08
CA PHE A 250 5.78 -2.53 -3.20
C PHE A 250 7.09 -2.23 -2.49
N ILE A 251 7.31 -2.93 -1.38
CA ILE A 251 8.56 -2.88 -0.62
C ILE A 251 9.26 -4.22 -0.76
N THR A 252 10.56 -4.19 -0.95
CA THR A 252 11.42 -5.36 -0.85
C THR A 252 12.58 -5.07 0.10
N GLN A 253 13.03 -6.11 0.79
CA GLN A 253 14.23 -6.06 1.64
C GLN A 253 15.36 -6.85 0.97
N LYS A 254 16.56 -6.27 0.93
CA LYS A 254 17.77 -6.94 0.45
C LYS A 254 18.94 -6.49 1.30
N ASP A 255 19.75 -7.44 1.79
CA ASP A 255 20.96 -7.17 2.58
C ASP A 255 20.71 -6.25 3.80
N GLY A 256 19.52 -6.34 4.40
CA GLY A 256 19.10 -5.52 5.55
C GLY A 256 18.49 -4.16 5.19
N GLU A 257 18.56 -3.74 3.93
CA GLU A 257 18.04 -2.48 3.41
C GLU A 257 16.67 -2.68 2.77
N TYR A 258 15.75 -1.76 3.07
CA TYR A 258 14.43 -1.68 2.47
C TYR A 258 14.44 -0.70 1.29
N MET A 259 13.76 -1.12 0.23
CA MET A 259 13.65 -0.36 -1.02
C MET A 259 12.18 -0.34 -1.42
N THR A 260 11.67 0.82 -1.79
CA THR A 260 10.31 0.97 -2.29
C THR A 260 10.32 1.15 -3.79
N TYR A 261 9.55 0.33 -4.47
CA TYR A 261 9.27 0.47 -5.90
C TYR A 261 7.88 1.07 -6.04
N THR A 262 7.77 2.15 -6.78
CA THR A 262 6.49 2.87 -6.94
C THR A 262 6.37 3.45 -8.34
N ARG A 263 5.15 3.84 -8.71
CA ARG A 263 4.86 4.59 -9.92
C ARG A 263 4.05 5.83 -9.58
N LEU A 264 4.25 6.87 -10.37
CA LEU A 264 3.38 8.05 -10.34
C LEU A 264 2.02 7.68 -11.00
N ARG A 265 0.94 8.40 -10.69
CA ARG A 265 -0.43 7.96 -11.06
C ARG A 265 -0.66 7.97 -12.57
N ALA A 266 -0.09 8.94 -13.28
CA ALA A 266 -0.16 9.06 -14.73
C ALA A 266 1.01 8.37 -15.45
N SER A 267 2.05 7.98 -14.72
CA SER A 267 3.26 7.40 -15.30
C SER A 267 3.15 5.89 -15.51
N ARG A 268 3.77 5.42 -16.60
CA ARG A 268 4.06 4.00 -16.83
C ARG A 268 5.43 3.60 -16.29
N GLN A 269 6.24 4.57 -15.90
CA GLN A 269 7.59 4.35 -15.40
C GLN A 269 7.53 3.91 -13.93
N TRP A 270 8.43 3.01 -13.58
CA TRP A 270 8.68 2.62 -12.21
C TRP A 270 9.91 3.34 -11.69
N TYR A 271 9.85 3.66 -10.41
CA TYR A 271 10.92 4.29 -9.66
C TYR A 271 11.27 3.38 -8.50
N LYS A 272 12.56 3.24 -8.23
CA LYS A 272 13.08 2.57 -7.04
C LYS A 272 13.65 3.63 -6.13
N ILE A 273 13.23 3.59 -4.88
CA ILE A 273 13.56 4.61 -3.88
C ILE A 273 14.22 3.93 -2.69
N ILE A 274 15.39 4.43 -2.31
CA ILE A 274 16.11 4.07 -1.10
C ILE A 274 16.40 5.36 -0.36
N ASP A 275 15.63 5.66 0.68
CA ASP A 275 15.73 6.91 1.43
C ASP A 275 15.63 8.17 0.51
N SER A 276 16.74 8.86 0.26
CA SER A 276 16.83 10.00 -0.65
C SER A 276 17.22 9.63 -2.08
N ASP A 277 17.74 8.42 -2.30
CA ASP A 277 18.22 7.98 -3.61
C ASP A 277 17.04 7.47 -4.44
N ILE A 278 16.84 8.09 -5.61
CA ILE A 278 15.80 7.70 -6.57
C ILE A 278 16.46 7.22 -7.86
N GLU A 279 16.18 5.97 -8.20
CA GLU A 279 16.51 5.37 -9.48
C GLU A 279 15.25 5.42 -10.37
N HIS A 280 15.40 5.97 -11.58
CA HIS A 280 14.32 6.17 -12.55
C HIS A 280 14.29 5.06 -13.60
N ASP A 281 13.14 4.89 -14.25
CA ASP A 281 12.96 4.00 -15.42
C ASP A 281 13.34 2.53 -15.15
N VAL A 282 12.96 2.03 -13.98
CA VAL A 282 13.19 0.62 -13.63
C VAL A 282 12.29 -0.28 -14.49
N ASP A 283 12.90 -1.22 -15.22
CA ASP A 283 12.14 -2.23 -15.94
C ASP A 283 11.67 -3.34 -14.99
N MET A 284 10.35 -3.47 -14.89
CA MET A 284 9.69 -4.46 -14.03
C MET A 284 9.25 -5.71 -14.79
N GLY A 285 9.32 -5.70 -16.12
CA GLY A 285 8.74 -6.74 -16.96
C GLY A 285 7.23 -6.92 -16.74
N HIS A 286 6.72 -8.12 -17.05
CA HIS A 286 5.30 -8.49 -16.88
C HIS A 286 5.00 -9.17 -15.54
N PHE A 287 5.99 -9.84 -14.98
CA PHE A 287 5.92 -10.55 -13.71
C PHE A 287 7.14 -10.19 -12.88
N ILE A 288 6.91 -9.93 -11.60
CA ILE A 288 7.98 -9.61 -10.67
C ILE A 288 8.14 -10.83 -9.76
N ASN A 289 9.36 -11.34 -9.66
CA ASN A 289 9.71 -12.38 -8.71
C ASN A 289 10.73 -11.84 -7.72
N SER A 290 10.39 -11.87 -6.42
CA SER A 290 11.25 -11.34 -5.37
C SER A 290 11.29 -12.25 -4.15
N ALA A 291 12.52 -12.61 -3.75
CA ALA A 291 12.81 -13.27 -2.48
C ALA A 291 12.73 -12.32 -1.27
N GLY A 292 12.67 -11.01 -1.50
CA GLY A 292 12.69 -9.98 -0.48
C GLY A 292 11.39 -9.20 -0.33
N VAL A 293 10.36 -9.44 -1.16
CA VAL A 293 9.13 -8.63 -1.13
C VAL A 293 8.43 -8.75 0.22
N THR A 294 8.23 -7.63 0.90
CA THR A 294 7.60 -7.56 2.23
C THR A 294 6.19 -6.99 2.17
N VAL A 295 5.90 -6.08 1.24
CA VAL A 295 4.57 -5.46 1.08
C VAL A 295 4.27 -5.26 -0.38
N LEU A 296 3.02 -5.50 -0.78
CA LEU A 296 2.47 -5.15 -2.08
C LEU A 296 1.28 -4.21 -1.88
N LEU A 297 1.20 -3.17 -2.71
CA LEU A 297 0.08 -2.24 -2.75
C LEU A 297 -0.53 -2.25 -4.15
N TYR A 298 -1.77 -2.69 -4.24
CA TYR A 298 -2.55 -2.72 -5.46
C TYR A 298 -3.64 -1.65 -5.44
N ARG A 299 -3.87 -0.99 -6.57
CA ARG A 299 -4.98 -0.05 -6.78
C ARG A 299 -6.08 -0.68 -7.61
N LEU A 300 -7.33 -0.52 -7.20
CA LEU A 300 -8.49 -0.90 -8.00
C LEU A 300 -8.52 -0.09 -9.32
N LYS A 301 -8.65 -0.77 -10.47
CA LYS A 301 -8.56 -0.10 -11.79
C LYS A 301 -9.66 0.93 -12.03
N ASP A 302 -10.87 0.63 -11.57
CA ASP A 302 -12.06 1.47 -11.75
C ASP A 302 -12.34 2.37 -10.53
N ALA A 303 -11.36 2.57 -9.64
CA ALA A 303 -11.50 3.56 -8.57
C ALA A 303 -11.52 4.97 -9.19
N GLN A 304 -12.73 5.50 -9.37
CA GLN A 304 -12.97 6.93 -9.64
C GLN A 304 -13.11 7.70 -8.33
#